data_AF-A0A3A8X037-F1
#
_entry.id   AF-A0A3A8X037-F1
#
_cell.length_a   1.000
_cell.length_b   1.000
_cell.length_c   1.000
_cell.angle_alpha   90.00
_cell.angle_beta   90.00
_cell.angle_gamma   90.00
#
_symmetry.space_group_name_H-M   'P 1'
#
loop_
_entity.id
_entity.type
_entity.pdbx_description
1 polymer ?
#
loop_
_entity_poly.entity_id
_entity_poly.type
_entity_poly.pdbx_seq_one_letter_code
_entity_poly.pdbx_strand_id
1 'polypeptide(L)'
;MFQFTDDYKTGIPQLDKEHAYLVQLLNESTNLLNSENTDIQELASYLIDRLKNYAAVHFTHEEEYMEQINDPELPRQKKEHAAFLSKMNNFTIDDSLKVRDLEELLQYMAHWLFSHILASDMMIGKIKITSQNDPFAFTKEYETGIDFIDQEHKTLFSIIREANDLVHAELLHDKFDKIVEILDKLKTYTENHFLHEEEYMENIHYPKLEAQRTAHAAFIEKLVNISIWDLDAIDENQQQYLEELIDYLLEWLSNHILKTDRQIGLWERNKTEG
;
A
#
# COMPACT_ATOMS: atom_id res chain seq x y z
N MET A 1 -3.12 19.72 -7.39
CA MET A 1 -1.66 19.49 -7.23
C MET A 1 -1.46 18.59 -6.04
N PHE A 2 -0.63 17.56 -6.21
CA PHE A 2 -0.29 16.57 -5.20
C PHE A 2 0.70 17.16 -4.18
N GLN A 3 0.64 16.71 -2.93
CA GLN A 3 1.55 17.17 -1.87
C GLN A 3 2.26 15.98 -1.23
N PHE A 4 3.58 16.05 -1.15
CA PHE A 4 4.38 15.09 -0.39
C PHE A 4 4.54 15.59 1.05
N THR A 5 3.64 15.13 1.92
CA THR A 5 3.64 15.44 3.36
C THR A 5 4.49 14.45 4.16
N ASP A 6 4.66 14.71 5.46
CA ASP A 6 5.38 13.81 6.36
C ASP A 6 4.76 12.40 6.44
N ASP A 7 3.49 12.25 6.10
CA ASP A 7 2.77 10.96 6.13
C ASP A 7 3.28 9.99 5.05
N TYR A 8 3.96 10.49 4.02
CA TYR A 8 4.54 9.68 2.92
C TYR A 8 6.03 9.41 3.09
N LYS A 9 6.63 9.80 4.23
CA LYS A 9 8.05 9.59 4.49
C LYS A 9 8.28 8.18 5.05
N THR A 10 9.13 7.44 4.34
CA THR A 10 9.65 6.14 4.77
C THR A 10 10.55 6.28 6.00
N GLY A 11 11.22 7.43 6.15
CA GLY A 11 12.28 7.68 7.13
C GLY A 11 13.68 7.36 6.59
N ILE A 12 13.78 6.94 5.32
CA ILE A 12 15.03 6.69 4.60
C ILE A 12 15.34 7.95 3.77
N PRO A 13 16.33 8.79 4.13
CA PRO A 13 16.48 10.13 3.56
C PRO A 13 16.66 10.17 2.04
N GLN A 14 17.28 9.14 1.46
CA GLN A 14 17.44 9.04 0.01
C GLN A 14 16.10 8.79 -0.68
N LEU A 15 15.34 7.78 -0.25
CA LEU A 15 14.02 7.45 -0.83
C LEU A 15 13.03 8.58 -0.64
N ASP A 16 12.98 9.20 0.54
CA ASP A 16 12.10 10.34 0.81
C ASP A 16 12.37 11.53 -0.13
N LYS A 17 13.64 11.75 -0.50
CA LYS A 17 14.02 12.78 -1.48
C LYS A 17 13.58 12.40 -2.90
N GLU A 18 13.68 11.12 -3.25
CA GLU A 18 13.28 10.61 -4.56
C GLU A 18 11.76 10.64 -4.73
N HIS A 19 10.99 10.24 -3.72
CA HIS A 19 9.53 10.37 -3.68
C HIS A 19 9.09 11.83 -3.85
N ALA A 20 9.69 12.75 -3.10
CA ALA A 20 9.38 14.18 -3.22
C ALA A 20 9.62 14.68 -4.65
N TYR A 21 10.67 14.21 -5.32
CA TYR A 21 10.96 14.58 -6.70
C TYR A 21 9.99 13.93 -7.70
N LEU A 22 9.58 12.68 -7.51
CA LEU A 22 8.53 12.04 -8.32
C LEU A 22 7.21 12.82 -8.23
N VAL A 23 6.81 13.24 -7.03
CA VAL A 23 5.63 14.08 -6.81
C VAL A 23 5.78 15.45 -7.48
N GLN A 24 6.98 16.03 -7.47
CA GLN A 24 7.28 17.26 -8.21
C GLN A 24 7.08 17.06 -9.73
N LEU A 25 7.61 15.98 -10.31
CA LEU A 25 7.45 15.68 -11.74
C LEU A 25 5.98 15.49 -12.14
N LEU A 26 5.18 14.83 -11.29
CA LEU A 26 3.73 14.69 -11.50
C LEU A 26 3.03 16.06 -11.53
N ASN A 27 3.38 16.96 -10.60
CA ASN A 27 2.82 18.31 -10.54
C ASN A 27 3.23 19.17 -11.73
N GLU A 28 4.51 19.13 -12.12
CA GLU A 28 5.02 19.83 -13.31
C GLU A 28 4.26 19.38 -14.56
N SER A 29 4.09 18.08 -14.73
CA SER A 29 3.39 17.52 -15.90
C SER A 29 1.90 17.84 -15.91
N THR A 30 1.25 17.85 -14.75
CA THR A 30 -0.14 18.30 -14.60
C THR A 30 -0.28 19.78 -14.98
N ASN A 31 0.66 20.63 -14.58
CA ASN A 31 0.65 22.05 -14.93
C ASN A 31 0.85 22.27 -16.44
N LEU A 32 1.77 21.52 -17.05
CA LEU A 32 1.98 21.54 -18.49
C LEU A 32 0.72 21.10 -19.23
N LEU A 33 0.04 20.04 -18.79
CA LEU A 33 -1.20 19.58 -19.43
C LEU A 33 -2.31 20.64 -19.42
N ASN A 34 -2.38 21.46 -18.37
CA ASN A 34 -3.38 22.52 -18.20
C ASN A 34 -3.03 23.85 -18.90
N SER A 35 -1.92 23.93 -19.64
CA SER A 35 -1.49 25.17 -20.30
C SER A 35 -2.18 25.39 -21.65
N GLU A 36 -2.45 26.64 -22.04
CA GLU A 36 -3.31 26.97 -23.20
C GLU A 36 -2.74 26.61 -24.59
N ASN A 37 -1.54 26.04 -24.72
CA ASN A 37 -0.95 25.65 -26.02
C ASN A 37 -0.10 24.39 -25.94
N THR A 38 -0.49 23.42 -25.10
CA THR A 38 0.28 22.20 -24.90
C THR A 38 0.28 21.33 -26.14
N ASP A 39 1.47 21.07 -26.67
CA ASP A 39 1.66 19.97 -27.61
C ASP A 39 1.59 18.66 -26.82
N ILE A 40 0.50 17.92 -27.00
CA ILE A 40 0.23 16.70 -26.27
C ILE A 40 1.20 15.56 -26.63
N GLN A 41 1.76 15.53 -27.85
CA GLN A 41 2.72 14.50 -28.23
C GLN A 41 4.10 14.79 -27.61
N GLU A 42 4.50 16.07 -27.60
CA GLU A 42 5.72 16.50 -26.91
C GLU A 42 5.60 16.29 -25.39
N LEU A 43 4.46 16.65 -24.78
CA LEU A 43 4.21 16.40 -23.37
C LEU A 43 4.18 14.90 -23.04
N ALA A 44 3.56 14.07 -23.88
CA ALA A 44 3.56 12.62 -23.70
C ALA A 44 4.98 12.05 -23.72
N SER A 45 5.79 12.49 -24.68
CA SER A 45 7.19 12.06 -24.80
C SER A 45 8.00 12.50 -23.58
N TYR A 46 7.84 13.76 -23.16
CA TYR A 46 8.44 14.28 -21.94
C TYR A 46 8.02 13.50 -20.69
N LEU A 47 6.73 13.16 -20.56
CA LEU A 47 6.18 12.39 -19.44
C LEU A 47 6.79 10.99 -19.36
N ILE A 48 6.74 10.27 -20.48
CA ILE A 48 7.28 8.92 -20.57
C ILE A 48 8.79 8.96 -20.33
N ASP A 49 9.53 9.84 -20.99
CA ASP A 49 10.99 9.85 -20.85
C ASP A 49 11.44 10.34 -19.48
N ARG A 50 10.84 11.39 -18.93
CA ARG A 50 11.34 11.96 -17.67
C ARG A 50 10.85 11.18 -16.47
N LEU A 51 9.56 10.88 -16.41
CA LEU A 51 8.95 10.28 -15.23
C LEU A 51 9.19 8.77 -15.19
N LYS A 52 9.10 8.05 -16.32
CA LYS A 52 9.42 6.61 -16.35
C LYS A 52 10.89 6.37 -16.03
N ASN A 53 11.82 7.12 -16.63
CA ASN A 53 13.24 6.89 -16.39
C ASN A 53 13.61 7.26 -14.96
N TYR A 54 13.04 8.32 -14.39
CA TYR A 54 13.29 8.63 -12.98
C TYR A 54 12.69 7.56 -12.05
N ALA A 55 11.47 7.07 -12.32
CA ALA A 55 10.88 5.97 -11.56
C ALA A 55 11.75 4.70 -11.62
N ALA A 56 12.25 4.34 -12.81
CA ALA A 56 13.15 3.18 -12.96
C ALA A 56 14.46 3.33 -12.16
N VAL A 57 15.05 4.53 -12.14
CA VAL A 57 16.25 4.82 -11.33
C VAL A 57 15.92 4.74 -9.83
N HIS A 58 14.80 5.32 -9.42
CA HIS A 58 14.33 5.26 -8.03
C HIS A 58 14.10 3.82 -7.57
N PHE A 59 13.36 3.00 -8.34
CA PHE A 59 13.15 1.59 -8.02
C PHE A 59 14.47 0.82 -7.92
N THR A 60 15.46 1.14 -8.75
CA THR A 60 16.79 0.53 -8.64
C THR A 60 17.43 0.85 -7.29
N HIS A 61 17.42 2.11 -6.86
CA HIS A 61 17.98 2.50 -5.57
C HIS A 61 17.22 1.88 -4.38
N GLU A 62 15.89 1.82 -4.47
CA GLU A 62 15.05 1.19 -3.46
C GLU A 62 15.32 -0.30 -3.33
N GLU A 63 15.31 -1.03 -4.45
CA GLU A 63 15.59 -2.45 -4.49
C GLU A 63 17.01 -2.78 -3.99
N GLU A 64 18.01 -1.95 -4.36
CA GLU A 64 19.37 -2.06 -3.83
C GLU A 64 19.43 -1.84 -2.32
N TYR A 65 18.67 -0.87 -1.79
CA TYR A 65 18.59 -0.63 -0.35
C TYR A 65 17.93 -1.80 0.39
N MET A 66 16.81 -2.30 -0.14
CA MET A 66 16.10 -3.47 0.38
C MET A 66 16.98 -4.72 0.36
N GLU A 67 17.76 -4.94 -0.71
CA GLU A 67 18.70 -6.05 -0.80
C GLU A 67 19.80 -5.94 0.27
N GLN A 68 20.34 -4.74 0.51
CA GLN A 68 21.36 -4.52 1.54
C GLN A 68 20.89 -4.88 2.95
N ILE A 69 19.62 -4.64 3.26
CA ILE A 69 19.03 -4.95 4.57
C ILE A 69 18.39 -6.34 4.62
N ASN A 70 18.42 -7.10 3.52
CA ASN A 70 17.71 -8.37 3.34
C ASN A 70 16.21 -8.24 3.66
N ASP A 71 15.59 -7.20 3.12
CA ASP A 71 14.16 -6.95 3.31
C ASP A 71 13.33 -8.06 2.64
N PRO A 72 12.45 -8.76 3.38
CA PRO A 72 11.69 -9.88 2.82
C PRO A 72 10.65 -9.45 1.79
N GLU A 73 10.25 -8.17 1.73
CA GLU A 73 9.30 -7.66 0.74
C GLU A 73 9.93 -7.40 -0.64
N LEU A 74 11.26 -7.48 -0.75
CA LEU A 74 11.99 -7.19 -1.98
C LEU A 74 11.48 -7.96 -3.21
N PRO A 75 11.24 -9.30 -3.16
CA PRO A 75 10.74 -10.03 -4.31
C PRO A 75 9.37 -9.50 -4.77
N ARG A 76 8.52 -9.13 -3.82
CA ARG A 76 7.18 -8.64 -4.07
C ARG A 76 7.20 -7.24 -4.67
N GLN A 77 7.97 -6.31 -4.10
CA GLN A 77 8.07 -4.93 -4.62
C GLN A 77 8.71 -4.91 -6.02
N LYS A 78 9.71 -5.77 -6.30
CA LYS A 78 10.23 -6.00 -7.67
C LYS A 78 9.15 -6.35 -8.68
N LYS A 79 8.18 -7.19 -8.31
CA LYS A 79 7.04 -7.56 -9.17
C LYS A 79 6.15 -6.33 -9.44
N GLU A 80 5.90 -5.51 -8.43
CA GLU A 80 5.11 -4.27 -8.57
C GLU A 80 5.79 -3.23 -9.46
N HIS A 81 7.09 -3.00 -9.25
CA HIS A 81 7.91 -2.10 -10.07
C HIS A 81 7.93 -2.55 -11.53
N ALA A 82 8.15 -3.85 -11.77
CA ALA A 82 8.15 -4.40 -13.12
C ALA A 82 6.78 -4.24 -13.80
N ALA A 83 5.68 -4.43 -13.06
CA ALA A 83 4.33 -4.22 -13.58
C ALA A 83 4.06 -2.75 -13.92
N PHE A 84 4.48 -1.82 -13.05
CA PHE A 84 4.39 -0.38 -13.32
C PHE A 84 5.17 -0.01 -14.58
N LEU A 85 6.44 -0.40 -14.67
CA LEU A 85 7.29 -0.11 -15.83
C LEU A 85 6.74 -0.73 -17.12
N SER A 86 6.18 -1.94 -17.05
CA SER A 86 5.51 -2.58 -18.18
C SER A 86 4.30 -1.76 -18.65
N LYS A 87 3.44 -1.30 -17.73
CA LYS A 87 2.31 -0.43 -18.07
C LYS A 87 2.76 0.88 -18.71
N MET A 88 3.83 1.49 -18.20
CA MET A 88 4.42 2.69 -18.80
C MET A 88 5.02 2.44 -20.19
N ASN A 89 5.63 1.27 -20.43
CA ASN A 89 6.18 0.88 -21.73
C ASN A 89 5.11 0.60 -22.78
N ASN A 90 3.91 0.19 -22.36
CA ASN A 90 2.80 -0.13 -23.26
C ASN A 90 1.99 1.12 -23.65
N PHE A 91 2.25 2.27 -23.03
CA PHE A 91 1.63 3.52 -23.43
C PHE A 91 2.15 3.93 -24.81
N THR A 92 1.24 4.07 -25.77
CA THR A 92 1.58 4.37 -27.17
C THR A 92 1.34 5.85 -27.46
N ILE A 93 2.32 6.48 -28.10
CA ILE A 93 2.23 7.86 -28.58
C ILE A 93 2.04 7.81 -30.08
N ASP A 94 0.84 8.15 -30.55
CA ASP A 94 0.50 8.21 -31.97
C ASP A 94 -0.48 9.38 -32.27
N ASP A 95 -0.89 9.51 -33.53
CA ASP A 95 -1.79 10.58 -33.99
C ASP A 95 -3.19 10.53 -33.39
N SER A 96 -3.57 9.43 -32.71
CA SER A 96 -4.86 9.28 -32.04
C SER A 96 -4.86 9.78 -30.59
N LEU A 97 -3.68 10.11 -30.04
CA LEU A 97 -3.49 10.59 -28.68
C LEU A 97 -4.33 11.84 -28.40
N LYS A 98 -4.98 11.86 -27.23
CA LYS A 98 -5.80 12.96 -26.74
C LYS A 98 -5.34 13.39 -25.36
N VAL A 99 -5.71 14.62 -24.98
CA VAL A 99 -5.51 15.16 -23.63
C VAL A 99 -6.01 14.17 -22.56
N ARG A 100 -7.19 13.57 -22.78
CA ARG A 100 -7.78 12.59 -21.86
C ARG A 100 -6.86 11.38 -21.59
N ASP A 101 -6.12 10.90 -22.60
CA ASP A 101 -5.23 9.75 -22.42
C ASP A 101 -4.06 10.11 -21.49
N LEU A 102 -3.59 11.36 -21.54
CA LEU A 102 -2.57 11.89 -20.62
C LEU A 102 -3.13 12.16 -19.22
N GLU A 103 -4.38 12.63 -19.12
CA GLU A 103 -5.07 12.75 -17.83
C GLU A 103 -5.18 11.40 -17.14
N GLU A 104 -5.63 10.36 -17.86
CA GLU A 104 -5.75 8.99 -17.36
C GLU A 104 -4.38 8.41 -16.97
N LEU A 105 -3.34 8.65 -17.77
CA LEU A 105 -1.97 8.24 -17.45
C LEU A 105 -1.46 8.92 -16.18
N LEU A 106 -1.58 10.24 -16.07
CA LEU A 106 -1.16 11.00 -14.89
C LEU A 106 -1.92 10.57 -13.64
N GLN A 107 -3.22 10.33 -13.74
CA GLN A 107 -4.04 9.84 -12.65
C GLN A 107 -3.57 8.44 -12.20
N TYR A 108 -3.34 7.53 -13.15
CA TYR A 108 -2.80 6.21 -12.84
C TYR A 108 -1.45 6.28 -12.13
N MET A 109 -0.53 7.12 -12.62
CA MET A 109 0.82 7.25 -12.05
C MET A 109 0.80 7.84 -10.66
N ALA A 110 -0.01 8.89 -10.44
CA ALA A 110 -0.17 9.50 -9.13
C ALA A 110 -0.79 8.49 -8.14
N HIS A 111 -1.88 7.84 -8.54
CA HIS A 111 -2.54 6.82 -7.71
C HIS A 111 -1.58 5.69 -7.36
N TRP A 112 -0.90 5.10 -8.35
CA TRP A 112 0.05 4.02 -8.11
C TRP A 112 1.17 4.46 -7.16
N LEU A 113 1.78 5.62 -7.38
CA LEU A 113 2.88 6.11 -6.56
C LEU A 113 2.47 6.28 -5.10
N PHE A 114 1.36 6.98 -4.84
CA PHE A 114 0.92 7.23 -3.46
C PHE A 114 0.46 5.94 -2.77
N SER A 115 -0.26 5.07 -3.48
CA SER A 115 -0.67 3.77 -2.94
C SER A 115 0.53 2.88 -2.64
N HIS A 116 1.53 2.86 -3.52
CA HIS A 116 2.74 2.07 -3.33
C HIS A 116 3.56 2.57 -2.14
N ILE A 117 3.81 3.89 -2.04
CA ILE A 117 4.51 4.47 -0.88
C ILE A 117 3.84 4.07 0.43
N LEU A 118 2.51 4.23 0.52
CA LEU A 118 1.75 3.98 1.75
C LEU A 118 1.65 2.49 2.11
N ALA A 119 1.50 1.61 1.11
CA ALA A 119 1.27 0.18 1.33
C ALA A 119 2.55 -0.66 1.34
N SER A 120 3.58 -0.24 0.60
CA SER A 120 4.84 -0.95 0.39
C SER A 120 6.02 -0.20 1.04
N ASP A 121 6.42 0.96 0.50
CA ASP A 121 7.72 1.57 0.80
C ASP A 121 7.85 2.02 2.25
N MET A 122 6.71 2.42 2.84
CA MET A 122 6.64 2.76 4.25
C MET A 122 6.96 1.60 5.19
N MET A 123 6.97 0.34 4.72
CA MET A 123 7.33 -0.84 5.50
C MET A 123 8.81 -1.24 5.34
N ILE A 124 9.55 -0.64 4.40
CA ILE A 124 10.96 -0.98 4.16
C ILE A 124 11.78 -0.84 5.46
N GLY A 125 12.47 -1.92 5.82
CA GLY A 125 13.31 -2.04 7.02
C GLY A 125 12.56 -1.98 8.35
N LYS A 126 11.23 -1.98 8.32
CA LYS A 126 10.38 -2.06 9.52
C LYS A 126 9.92 -3.50 9.80
N ILE A 127 10.18 -4.41 8.87
CA ILE A 127 9.93 -5.85 8.98
C ILE A 127 10.86 -6.44 10.02
N LYS A 128 10.39 -6.43 11.27
CA LYS A 128 11.03 -7.17 12.35
C LYS A 128 10.30 -8.50 12.46
N ILE A 129 10.94 -9.57 12.01
CA ILE A 129 10.57 -10.94 12.40
C ILE A 129 10.85 -11.06 13.91
N THR A 130 9.94 -10.56 14.76
CA THR A 130 10.11 -10.64 16.20
C THR A 130 9.73 -12.04 16.66
N SER A 131 10.73 -12.92 16.69
CA SER A 131 10.65 -14.30 17.19
C SER A 131 10.48 -14.43 18.72
N GLN A 132 9.89 -13.44 19.39
CA GLN A 132 9.77 -13.46 20.86
C GLN A 132 8.34 -13.32 21.41
N ASN A 133 7.35 -12.98 20.59
CA ASN A 133 5.94 -13.00 20.96
C ASN A 133 5.13 -13.56 19.78
N ASP A 134 3.98 -14.16 20.09
CA ASP A 134 3.04 -14.65 19.09
C ASP A 134 2.64 -13.49 18.14
N PRO A 135 3.07 -13.51 16.86
CA PRO A 135 2.91 -12.36 15.96
C PRO A 135 1.44 -12.11 15.60
N PHE A 136 0.56 -13.09 15.87
CA PHE A 136 -0.86 -12.99 15.64
C PHE A 136 -1.64 -12.54 16.89
N ALA A 137 -0.95 -12.11 17.96
CA ALA A 137 -1.59 -11.69 19.20
C ALA A 137 -1.74 -10.17 19.25
N PHE A 138 -2.97 -9.70 19.41
CA PHE A 138 -3.22 -8.32 19.79
C PHE A 138 -2.71 -8.08 21.22
N THR A 139 -1.62 -7.33 21.36
CA THR A 139 -1.05 -6.92 22.63
C THR A 139 -1.45 -5.49 23.01
N LYS A 140 -1.10 -5.06 24.22
CA LYS A 140 -1.37 -3.69 24.71
C LYS A 140 -0.72 -2.59 23.86
N GLU A 141 0.32 -2.91 23.09
CA GLU A 141 0.99 -1.90 22.26
C GLU A 141 0.11 -1.42 21.10
N TYR A 142 -0.86 -2.24 20.69
CA TYR A 142 -1.83 -1.94 19.64
C TYR A 142 -3.10 -1.24 20.15
N GLU A 143 -3.25 -1.06 21.46
CA GLU A 143 -4.41 -0.35 22.01
C GLU A 143 -4.39 1.12 21.56
N THR A 144 -5.45 1.51 20.83
CA THR A 144 -5.74 2.89 20.46
C THR A 144 -6.34 3.65 21.65
N GLY A 145 -7.05 2.92 22.52
CA GLY A 145 -7.88 3.46 23.60
C GLY A 145 -9.30 3.75 23.17
N ILE A 146 -9.71 3.32 21.97
CA ILE A 146 -11.06 3.38 21.46
C ILE A 146 -11.59 1.94 21.41
N ASP A 147 -12.51 1.61 22.32
CA ASP A 147 -12.90 0.22 22.61
C ASP A 147 -13.34 -0.56 21.37
N PHE A 148 -14.16 0.04 20.48
CA PHE A 148 -14.68 -0.68 19.32
C PHE A 148 -13.59 -0.97 18.27
N ILE A 149 -12.70 0.01 18.01
CA ILE A 149 -11.54 -0.15 17.11
C ILE A 149 -10.63 -1.26 17.65
N ASP A 150 -10.34 -1.26 18.95
CA ASP A 150 -9.50 -2.28 19.57
C ASP A 150 -10.12 -3.70 19.49
N GLN A 151 -11.46 -3.83 19.46
CA GLN A 151 -12.13 -5.12 19.23
C GLN A 151 -12.09 -5.57 17.77
N GLU A 152 -12.19 -4.64 16.82
CA GLU A 152 -12.05 -4.93 15.40
C GLU A 152 -10.63 -5.37 15.05
N HIS A 153 -9.61 -4.69 15.58
CA HIS A 153 -8.21 -5.11 15.45
C HIS A 153 -7.99 -6.53 15.99
N LYS A 154 -8.51 -6.85 17.18
CA LYS A 154 -8.43 -8.22 17.74
C LYS A 154 -9.04 -9.26 16.79
N THR A 155 -10.14 -8.91 16.14
CA THR A 155 -10.80 -9.80 15.18
C THR A 155 -9.97 -9.95 13.91
N LEU A 156 -9.38 -8.88 13.38
CA LEU A 156 -8.45 -8.94 12.24
C LEU A 156 -7.24 -9.83 12.55
N PHE A 157 -6.58 -9.66 13.69
CA PHE A 157 -5.49 -10.55 14.14
C PHE A 157 -5.95 -12.01 14.24
N SER A 158 -7.19 -12.26 14.69
CA SER A 158 -7.75 -13.61 14.75
C SER A 158 -8.01 -14.21 13.37
N ILE A 159 -8.45 -13.43 12.38
CA ILE A 159 -8.65 -13.90 11.00
C ILE A 159 -7.30 -14.24 10.37
N ILE A 160 -6.28 -13.40 10.59
CA ILE A 160 -4.92 -13.67 10.07
C ILE A 160 -4.32 -14.91 10.73
N ARG A 161 -4.57 -15.14 12.03
CA ARG A 161 -4.21 -16.40 12.70
C ARG A 161 -4.90 -17.61 12.06
N GLU A 162 -6.19 -17.50 11.78
CA GLU A 162 -6.97 -18.57 11.13
C GLU A 162 -6.37 -18.92 9.75
N ALA A 163 -5.95 -17.91 8.99
CA ALA A 163 -5.22 -18.10 7.73
C ALA A 163 -3.93 -18.89 7.95
N ASN A 164 -3.12 -18.50 8.93
CA ASN A 164 -1.85 -19.16 9.26
C ASN A 164 -2.02 -20.61 9.72
N ASP A 165 -2.98 -20.87 10.61
CA ASP A 165 -3.26 -22.22 11.10
C ASP A 165 -3.71 -23.14 9.95
N LEU A 166 -4.48 -22.61 8.99
CA LEU A 166 -4.89 -23.34 7.79
C LEU A 166 -3.70 -23.64 6.87
N VAL A 167 -2.81 -22.67 6.67
CA VAL A 167 -1.58 -22.82 5.90
C VAL A 167 -0.70 -23.93 6.47
N HIS A 168 -0.56 -24.01 7.81
CA HIS A 168 0.24 -25.05 8.47
C HIS A 168 -0.51 -26.37 8.75
N ALA A 169 -1.77 -26.52 8.34
CA ALA A 169 -2.51 -27.77 8.51
C ALA A 169 -2.03 -28.84 7.50
N GLU A 170 -1.00 -29.62 7.85
CA GLU A 170 -0.34 -30.62 6.98
C GLU A 170 -1.26 -31.72 6.40
N LEU A 171 -2.46 -31.91 6.97
CA LEU A 171 -3.40 -32.99 6.61
C LEU A 171 -4.48 -32.57 5.59
N LEU A 172 -4.54 -31.30 5.18
CA LEU A 172 -5.49 -30.81 4.19
C LEU A 172 -4.84 -30.81 2.81
N HIS A 173 -5.24 -31.76 1.95
CA HIS A 173 -4.75 -31.88 0.57
C HIS A 173 -5.32 -30.82 -0.38
N ASP A 174 -6.50 -30.27 -0.06
CA ASP A 174 -7.12 -29.17 -0.78
C ASP A 174 -7.49 -28.08 0.23
N LYS A 175 -6.64 -27.05 0.33
CA LYS A 175 -6.81 -25.90 1.21
C LYS A 175 -7.40 -24.70 0.46
N PHE A 176 -7.55 -24.81 -0.86
CA PHE A 176 -7.79 -23.69 -1.76
C PHE A 176 -9.10 -22.98 -1.44
N ASP A 177 -10.20 -23.74 -1.39
CA ASP A 177 -11.53 -23.19 -1.09
C ASP A 177 -11.57 -22.47 0.26
N LYS A 178 -10.87 -23.01 1.26
CA LYS A 178 -10.82 -22.44 2.62
C LYS A 178 -9.95 -21.19 2.69
N ILE A 179 -8.86 -21.14 1.94
CA ILE A 179 -8.03 -19.96 1.83
C ILE A 179 -8.83 -18.83 1.19
N VAL A 180 -9.51 -19.11 0.08
CA VAL A 180 -10.37 -18.12 -0.60
C VAL A 180 -11.45 -17.62 0.34
N GLU A 181 -12.10 -18.50 1.11
CA GLU A 181 -13.08 -18.12 2.13
C GLU A 181 -12.49 -17.18 3.19
N ILE A 182 -11.28 -17.48 3.69
CA ILE A 182 -10.60 -16.64 4.68
C ILE A 182 -10.18 -15.30 4.08
N LEU A 183 -9.72 -15.26 2.82
CA LEU A 183 -9.35 -14.02 2.15
C LEU A 183 -10.57 -13.12 1.90
N ASP A 184 -11.69 -13.69 1.47
CA ASP A 184 -12.95 -12.95 1.32
C ASP A 184 -13.46 -12.43 2.66
N LYS A 185 -13.37 -13.25 3.72
CA LYS A 185 -13.70 -12.85 5.09
C LYS A 185 -12.80 -11.73 5.57
N LEU A 186 -11.48 -11.82 5.37
CA LEU A 186 -10.51 -10.82 5.74
C LEU A 186 -10.78 -9.51 5.01
N LYS A 187 -10.94 -9.56 3.69
CA LYS A 187 -11.27 -8.39 2.86
C LYS A 187 -12.53 -7.71 3.36
N THR A 188 -13.64 -8.47 3.48
CA THR A 188 -14.93 -7.93 3.91
C THR A 188 -14.83 -7.30 5.31
N TYR A 189 -14.14 -7.97 6.24
CA TYR A 189 -13.99 -7.46 7.59
C TYR A 189 -13.12 -6.20 7.64
N THR A 190 -12.04 -6.16 6.86
CA THR A 190 -11.14 -5.00 6.75
C THR A 190 -11.88 -3.80 6.15
N GLU A 191 -12.65 -4.00 5.07
CA GLU A 191 -13.46 -2.94 4.44
C GLU A 191 -14.45 -2.32 5.45
N ASN A 192 -15.12 -3.16 6.25
CA ASN A 192 -16.04 -2.66 7.28
C ASN A 192 -15.32 -1.95 8.43
N HIS A 193 -14.18 -2.49 8.89
CA HIS A 193 -13.37 -1.87 9.93
C HIS A 193 -12.90 -0.48 9.52
N PHE A 194 -12.32 -0.34 8.31
CA PHE A 194 -11.91 0.95 7.78
C PHE A 194 -13.07 1.93 7.64
N LEU A 195 -14.24 1.45 7.21
CA LEU A 195 -15.45 2.29 7.15
C LEU A 195 -15.82 2.83 8.54
N HIS A 196 -15.86 1.99 9.56
CA HIS A 196 -16.19 2.42 10.93
C HIS A 196 -15.15 3.40 11.49
N GLU A 197 -13.87 3.16 11.22
CA GLU A 197 -12.78 4.05 11.65
C GLU A 197 -12.86 5.40 10.94
N GLU A 198 -13.10 5.42 9.62
CA GLU A 198 -13.26 6.64 8.83
C GLU A 198 -14.49 7.45 9.26
N GLU A 199 -15.64 6.80 9.49
CA GLU A 199 -16.83 7.45 10.03
C GLU A 199 -16.55 8.08 11.40
N TYR A 200 -15.81 7.37 12.25
CA TYR A 200 -15.43 7.88 13.56
C TYR A 200 -14.45 9.06 13.45
N MET A 201 -13.43 8.97 12.60
CA MET A 201 -12.49 10.06 12.30
C MET A 201 -13.18 11.31 11.76
N GLU A 202 -14.18 11.13 10.89
CA GLU A 202 -14.98 12.22 10.35
C GLU A 202 -15.78 12.91 11.45
N ASN A 203 -16.42 12.14 12.34
CA ASN A 203 -17.16 12.67 13.49
C ASN A 203 -16.28 13.49 14.44
N ILE A 204 -15.06 13.03 14.72
CA ILE A 204 -14.12 13.76 15.60
C ILE A 204 -13.31 14.84 14.85
N HIS A 205 -13.57 15.05 13.57
CA HIS A 205 -12.86 15.99 12.70
C HIS A 205 -11.34 15.77 12.75
N TYR A 206 -10.91 14.53 12.54
CA TYR A 206 -9.51 14.14 12.55
C TYR A 206 -8.78 14.73 11.32
N PRO A 207 -7.68 15.49 11.50
CA PRO A 207 -7.06 16.25 10.41
C PRO A 207 -6.37 15.38 9.34
N LYS A 208 -6.01 14.12 9.65
CA LYS A 208 -5.31 13.22 8.72
C LYS A 208 -6.23 12.18 8.06
N LEU A 209 -7.55 12.34 8.16
CA LEU A 209 -8.54 11.42 7.59
C LEU A 209 -8.27 11.07 6.12
N GLU A 210 -7.96 12.06 5.28
CA GLU A 210 -7.75 11.82 3.85
C GLU A 210 -6.49 10.98 3.55
N ALA A 211 -5.42 11.16 4.32
CA ALA A 211 -4.22 10.32 4.21
C ALA A 211 -4.54 8.86 4.63
N GLN A 212 -5.34 8.70 5.68
CA GLN A 212 -5.74 7.39 6.18
C GLN A 212 -6.69 6.66 5.20
N ARG A 213 -7.68 7.36 4.64
CA ARG A 213 -8.52 6.87 3.52
C ARG A 213 -7.71 6.39 2.33
N THR A 214 -6.65 7.12 1.98
CA THR A 214 -5.76 6.72 0.89
C THR A 214 -4.99 5.45 1.24
N ALA A 215 -4.48 5.33 2.46
CA ALA A 215 -3.80 4.11 2.93
C ALA A 215 -4.76 2.90 2.98
N HIS A 216 -5.99 3.07 3.47
CA HIS A 216 -7.03 2.06 3.48
C HIS A 216 -7.37 1.58 2.07
N ALA A 217 -7.63 2.52 1.16
CA ALA A 217 -7.93 2.21 -0.24
C ALA A 217 -6.77 1.45 -0.91
N ALA A 218 -5.52 1.85 -0.66
CA ALA A 218 -4.34 1.17 -1.17
C ALA A 218 -4.23 -0.27 -0.64
N PHE A 219 -4.52 -0.48 0.65
CA PHE A 219 -4.52 -1.82 1.25
C PHE A 219 -5.63 -2.72 0.68
N ILE A 220 -6.85 -2.20 0.49
CA ILE A 220 -7.94 -2.95 -0.14
C ILE A 220 -7.62 -3.27 -1.60
N GLU A 221 -7.10 -2.32 -2.38
CA GLU A 221 -6.66 -2.56 -3.75
C GLU A 221 -5.58 -3.66 -3.81
N LYS A 222 -4.63 -3.62 -2.87
CA LYS A 222 -3.59 -4.63 -2.72
C LYS A 222 -4.19 -6.01 -2.45
N LEU A 223 -5.12 -6.13 -1.50
CA LEU A 223 -5.85 -7.37 -1.21
C LEU A 223 -6.63 -7.91 -2.43
N VAL A 224 -7.26 -7.02 -3.19
CA VAL A 224 -8.01 -7.38 -4.41
C VAL A 224 -7.08 -7.89 -5.51
N ASN A 225 -5.93 -7.24 -5.73
CA ASN A 225 -4.96 -7.67 -6.74
C ASN A 225 -4.35 -9.04 -6.43
N ILE A 226 -4.08 -9.30 -5.14
CA ILE A 226 -3.65 -10.60 -4.60
C ILE A 226 -4.71 -11.68 -4.87
N SER A 227 -5.99 -11.34 -4.73
CA SER A 227 -7.12 -12.24 -4.95
C SER A 227 -7.40 -12.53 -6.45
N ILE A 228 -7.17 -11.57 -7.35
CA ILE A 228 -7.61 -11.70 -8.76
C ILE A 228 -6.54 -12.31 -9.68
N TRP A 229 -5.25 -12.00 -9.49
CA TRP A 229 -4.23 -12.27 -10.52
C TRP A 229 -3.35 -13.49 -10.25
N ASP A 230 -3.18 -13.90 -8.99
CA ASP A 230 -2.27 -14.99 -8.64
C ASP A 230 -2.99 -16.35 -8.50
N LEU A 231 -4.31 -16.41 -8.29
CA LEU A 231 -5.04 -17.66 -7.99
C LEU A 231 -4.97 -18.74 -9.09
N ASP A 232 -4.94 -18.37 -10.38
CA ASP A 232 -4.80 -19.32 -11.50
C ASP A 232 -3.32 -19.73 -11.76
N ALA A 233 -2.35 -18.95 -11.29
CA ALA A 233 -0.91 -19.19 -11.49
C ALA A 233 -0.26 -19.99 -10.35
N ILE A 234 -1.01 -20.23 -9.27
CA ILE A 234 -0.51 -20.67 -7.97
C ILE A 234 -0.33 -22.20 -7.83
N ASP A 235 -0.75 -23.02 -8.80
CA ASP A 235 -0.82 -24.50 -8.67
C ASP A 235 0.49 -25.19 -8.23
N GLU A 236 1.67 -24.62 -8.54
CA GLU A 236 2.97 -25.20 -8.13
C GLU A 236 3.57 -24.62 -6.83
N ASN A 237 3.12 -23.46 -6.31
CA ASN A 237 3.76 -22.74 -5.17
C ASN A 237 2.78 -22.14 -4.13
N GLN A 238 1.58 -22.72 -3.98
CA GLN A 238 0.54 -22.31 -3.01
C GLN A 238 1.08 -21.97 -1.61
N GLN A 239 1.89 -22.85 -1.03
CA GLN A 239 2.36 -22.70 0.34
C GLN A 239 3.17 -21.42 0.55
N GLN A 240 4.17 -21.18 -0.29
CA GLN A 240 5.06 -20.02 -0.18
C GLN A 240 4.30 -18.71 -0.33
N TYR A 241 3.39 -18.64 -1.31
CA TYR A 241 2.58 -17.45 -1.52
C TYR A 241 1.72 -17.08 -0.31
N LEU A 242 1.15 -18.08 0.36
CA LEU A 242 0.30 -17.84 1.52
C LEU A 242 1.09 -17.38 2.72
N GLU A 243 2.29 -17.91 2.91
CA GLU A 243 3.24 -17.47 3.94
C GLU A 243 3.63 -15.99 3.70
N GLU A 244 4.01 -15.63 2.47
CA GLU A 244 4.31 -14.24 2.09
C GLU A 244 3.11 -13.31 2.30
N LEU A 245 1.89 -13.78 1.97
CA LEU A 245 0.66 -13.02 2.19
C LEU A 245 0.38 -12.77 3.68
N ILE A 246 0.50 -13.80 4.51
CA ILE A 246 0.28 -13.68 5.96
C ILE A 246 1.28 -12.70 6.58
N ASP A 247 2.54 -12.79 6.20
CA ASP A 247 3.60 -11.89 6.68
C ASP A 247 3.29 -10.45 6.32
N TYR A 248 2.91 -10.19 5.06
CA TYR A 248 2.47 -8.86 4.61
C TYR A 248 1.27 -8.34 5.41
N LEU A 249 0.24 -9.16 5.63
CA LEU A 249 -0.98 -8.75 6.34
C LEU A 249 -0.70 -8.41 7.81
N LEU A 250 0.03 -9.28 8.49
CA LEU A 250 0.43 -9.08 9.88
C LEU A 250 1.22 -7.78 10.02
N GLU A 251 2.18 -7.58 9.14
CA GLU A 251 3.04 -6.42 9.23
C GLU A 251 2.31 -5.12 8.92
N TRP A 252 1.55 -5.10 7.82
CA TRP A 252 0.82 -3.92 7.43
C TRP A 252 -0.14 -3.51 8.56
N LEU A 253 -0.93 -4.47 9.07
CA LEU A 253 -1.86 -4.22 10.18
C LEU A 253 -1.13 -3.71 11.42
N SER A 254 -0.06 -4.39 11.83
CA SER A 254 0.69 -4.02 13.04
C SER A 254 1.28 -2.60 12.93
N ASN A 255 1.89 -2.29 11.79
CA ASN A 255 2.50 -0.98 11.54
C ASN A 255 1.45 0.12 11.38
N HIS A 256 0.32 -0.17 10.71
CA HIS A 256 -0.77 0.77 10.53
C HIS A 256 -1.36 1.17 11.89
N ILE A 257 -1.69 0.19 12.74
CA ILE A 257 -2.18 0.45 14.09
C ILE A 257 -1.17 1.29 14.89
N LEU A 258 0.10 0.87 14.90
CA LEU A 258 1.12 1.52 15.73
C LEU A 258 1.42 2.97 15.33
N LYS A 259 1.42 3.27 14.03
CA LYS A 259 1.84 4.58 13.50
C LYS A 259 0.66 5.51 13.19
N THR A 260 -0.48 4.94 12.83
CA THR A 260 -1.64 5.67 12.33
C THR A 260 -2.78 5.61 13.34
N ASP A 261 -3.39 4.46 13.58
CA ASP A 261 -4.68 4.37 14.30
C ASP A 261 -4.56 4.81 15.76
N ARG A 262 -3.41 4.53 16.39
CA ARG A 262 -3.11 5.03 17.75
C ARG A 262 -3.09 6.55 17.84
N GLN A 263 -2.81 7.27 16.75
CA GLN A 263 -2.86 8.73 16.72
C GLN A 263 -4.29 9.25 16.81
N ILE A 264 -5.30 8.48 16.40
CA ILE A 264 -6.71 8.84 16.53
C ILE A 264 -7.08 8.92 18.01
N GLY A 265 -6.78 7.86 18.78
CA GLY A 265 -7.03 7.84 20.21
C GLY A 265 -6.24 8.90 20.98
N LEU A 266 -5.00 9.21 20.56
CA LEU A 266 -4.22 10.33 21.13
C LEU A 266 -4.88 11.70 20.83
N TRP A 267 -5.40 11.90 19.63
CA TRP A 267 -6.08 13.13 19.23
C TRP A 267 -7.35 13.37 20.05
N GLU A 268 -8.18 12.34 20.25
CA GLU A 268 -9.40 12.45 21.05
C GLU A 268 -9.10 12.80 22.51
N ARG A 269 -8.11 12.13 23.14
CA ARG A 269 -7.68 12.44 24.50
C ARG A 269 -7.22 13.90 24.64
N ASN A 270 -6.40 14.38 23.70
CA ASN A 270 -5.91 15.75 23.72
C ASN A 270 -7.04 16.81 23.55
N LYS A 271 -8.16 16.47 22.90
CA LYS A 271 -9.35 17.34 22.80
C LYS A 271 -10.17 17.40 24.08
N THR A 272 -10.14 16.35 24.91
CA THR A 272 -10.94 16.29 26.15
C THR A 272 -10.21 16.88 27.36
N GLU A 273 -8.88 17.01 27.27
CA GLU A 273 -8.02 17.61 28.32
C GLU A 273 -7.72 19.11 28.11
N GLY A 274 -8.10 19.71 26.97
CA GLY A 274 -7.87 21.12 26.62
C GLY A 274 -9.14 21.96 26.58
#